data_AF-A0A521ZYF1-F1
#
_entry.id   AF-A0A521ZYF1-F1
#
_cell.length_a   1.000
_cell.length_b   1.000
_cell.length_c   1.000
_cell.angle_alpha   90.00
_cell.angle_beta   90.00
_cell.angle_gamma   90.00
#
_symmetry.space_group_name_H-M   'P 1'
#
loop_
_entity.id
_entity.type
_entity.pdbx_description
1 polymer ?
#
loop_
_entity_poly.entity_id
_entity_poly.type
_entity_poly.pdbx_seq_one_letter_code
_entity_poly.pdbx_strand_id
1 'polypeptide(L)' 'MGFVTPSAVAASIPSTATPAVIVSTAAEPVAPGKFAPTWESLKQYETPEWFRDAKFGIWAHWGAQCQPEQ' A
#
# COMPACT_ATOMS: atom_id res chain seq x y z
N MET A 1 17.78 -18.01 -41.23
CA MET A 1 17.19 -18.88 -40.19
C MET A 1 17.68 -18.37 -38.84
N GLY A 2 16.96 -17.41 -38.23
CA GLY A 2 17.35 -16.84 -36.92
C GLY A 2 16.59 -17.56 -35.81
N PHE A 3 17.31 -18.15 -34.86
CA PHE A 3 16.71 -18.77 -33.68
C PHE A 3 16.22 -17.68 -32.71
N VAL A 4 14.93 -17.69 -32.42
CA VAL A 4 14.32 -16.92 -31.34
C VAL A 4 14.55 -17.68 -30.03
N THR A 5 15.23 -17.07 -29.08
CA THR A 5 15.36 -17.59 -27.70
C THR A 5 14.03 -17.43 -26.96
N PRO A 6 13.56 -18.45 -26.22
CA PRO A 6 12.35 -18.33 -25.43
C PRO A 6 12.57 -17.41 -24.23
N SER A 7 11.65 -16.46 -24.04
CA SER A 7 11.59 -15.59 -22.87
C SER A 7 11.33 -16.43 -21.62
N ALA A 8 12.15 -16.27 -20.58
CA ALA A 8 11.99 -16.99 -19.32
C ALA A 8 10.72 -16.52 -18.60
N VAL A 9 9.80 -17.45 -18.33
CA VAL A 9 8.62 -17.20 -17.50
C VAL A 9 9.10 -16.93 -16.06
N ALA A 10 8.87 -15.73 -15.54
CA ALA A 10 9.19 -15.41 -14.16
C ALA A 10 8.37 -16.31 -13.22
N ALA A 11 9.04 -17.04 -12.32
CA ALA A 11 8.41 -17.90 -11.34
C ALA A 11 7.58 -17.08 -10.33
N SER A 12 6.43 -17.60 -9.91
CA SER A 12 5.59 -16.97 -8.88
C SER A 12 6.25 -17.05 -7.50
N ILE A 13 6.13 -15.97 -6.73
CA ILE A 13 6.60 -15.93 -5.34
C ILE A 13 5.61 -16.74 -4.48
N PRO A 14 6.06 -17.69 -3.66
CA PRO A 14 5.17 -18.51 -2.83
C PRO A 14 4.52 -17.68 -1.73
N SER A 15 3.25 -17.98 -1.40
CA SER A 15 2.48 -17.28 -0.36
C SER A 15 3.05 -17.41 1.05
N THR A 16 4.00 -18.33 1.24
CA THR A 16 4.74 -18.56 2.49
C THR A 16 6.07 -17.79 2.54
N ALA A 17 6.43 -17.06 1.48
CA ALA A 17 7.63 -16.24 1.48
C ALA A 17 7.53 -15.16 2.56
N THR A 18 8.48 -15.17 3.49
CA THR A 18 8.63 -14.07 4.44
C THR A 18 9.31 -12.92 3.72
N PRO A 19 8.74 -11.70 3.70
CA PRO A 19 9.39 -10.56 3.07
C PRO A 19 10.74 -10.31 3.77
N ALA A 20 11.80 -10.18 2.96
CA ALA A 20 13.13 -9.87 3.48
C ALA A 20 13.19 -8.48 4.16
N VAL A 21 12.25 -7.59 3.84
CA VAL A 21 12.15 -6.26 4.45
C VAL A 21 11.16 -6.32 5.61
N ILE A 22 11.69 -6.58 6.80
CA ILE A 22 10.99 -6.30 8.06
C ILE A 22 11.38 -4.87 8.44
N VAL A 23 10.42 -3.94 8.41
CA VAL A 23 10.65 -2.57 8.89
C VAL A 23 10.92 -2.64 10.40
N SER A 24 12.12 -2.22 10.82
CA SER A 24 12.50 -2.17 12.23
C SER A 24 12.26 -0.76 12.77
N THR A 25 11.29 -0.62 13.67
CA THR A 25 11.00 0.64 14.37
C THR A 25 12.15 1.11 15.27
N ALA A 26 13.16 0.27 15.51
CA ALA A 26 14.39 0.65 16.20
C ALA A 26 15.40 1.34 15.25
N ALA A 27 15.42 0.95 13.97
CA ALA A 27 16.28 1.58 12.96
C ALA A 27 15.64 2.84 12.37
N GLU A 28 14.31 2.82 12.19
CA GLU A 28 13.50 3.93 11.69
C GLU A 28 12.45 4.31 12.75
N PRO A 29 12.79 5.18 13.72
CA PRO A 29 11.89 5.53 14.80
C PRO A 29 10.69 6.32 14.27
N VAL A 30 9.51 6.06 14.84
CA VAL A 30 8.29 6.83 14.53
C VAL A 30 8.56 8.31 14.83
N ALA A 31 8.22 9.17 13.87
CA ALA A 31 8.35 10.61 14.04
C ALA A 31 7.57 11.08 15.28
N PRO A 32 8.11 12.04 16.06
CA PRO A 32 7.40 12.56 17.22
C PRO A 32 6.10 13.24 16.80
N GLY A 33 5.03 13.03 17.56
CA GLY A 33 3.73 13.60 17.25
C GLY A 33 2.66 13.18 18.25
N LYS A 34 1.42 13.55 17.95
CA LYS A 34 0.24 13.24 18.79
C LYS A 34 -0.01 11.73 18.95
N PHE A 35 0.45 10.92 17.99
CA PHE A 35 0.16 9.49 17.95
C PHE A 35 1.42 8.64 18.14
N ALA A 36 1.37 7.73 19.12
CA ALA A 36 2.26 6.58 19.25
C ALA A 36 1.74 5.38 18.43
N PRO A 37 2.61 4.41 18.07
CA PRO A 37 2.26 3.21 17.30
C PRO A 37 1.56 2.14 18.16
N THR A 38 0.57 2.54 18.95
CA THR A 38 -0.24 1.65 19.79
C THR A 38 -1.72 1.86 19.51
N TRP A 39 -2.52 0.82 19.67
CA TRP A 39 -3.97 0.90 19.43
C TRP A 39 -4.66 1.92 20.34
N GLU A 40 -4.23 2.00 21.59
CA GLU A 40 -4.74 2.94 22.60
C GLU A 40 -4.52 4.39 22.15
N SER A 41 -3.33 4.67 21.61
CA SER A 41 -3.01 5.97 21.02
C SER A 41 -3.86 6.25 19.78
N LEU A 42 -4.01 5.31 18.85
CA LEU A 42 -4.72 5.58 17.59
C LEU A 42 -6.23 5.81 17.79
N LYS A 43 -6.84 5.21 18.81
CA LYS A 43 -8.27 5.37 19.14
C LYS A 43 -8.67 6.81 19.48
N GLN A 44 -7.72 7.68 19.82
CA GLN A 44 -7.99 9.09 20.16
C GLN A 44 -8.22 9.99 18.93
N TYR A 45 -8.15 9.47 17.71
CA TYR A 45 -8.37 10.27 16.50
C TYR A 45 -9.83 10.72 16.39
N GLU A 46 -10.02 12.01 16.11
CA GLU A 46 -11.32 12.60 15.85
C GLU A 46 -11.40 13.03 14.39
N THR A 47 -12.46 12.60 13.71
CA THR A 47 -12.73 12.98 12.32
C THR A 47 -13.15 14.46 12.26
N PRO A 48 -12.50 15.30 11.43
CA PRO A 48 -12.87 16.70 11.25
C PRO A 48 -14.35 16.87 10.86
N GLU A 49 -15.00 17.90 11.41
CA GLU A 49 -16.44 18.14 11.19
C GLU A 49 -16.78 18.30 9.71
N TRP A 50 -15.99 19.07 8.95
CA TRP A 50 -16.19 19.25 7.52
C TRP A 50 -16.23 17.93 6.74
N PHE A 51 -15.42 16.94 7.14
CA PHE A 51 -15.37 15.64 6.49
C PHE A 51 -16.59 14.81 6.87
N ARG A 52 -17.03 14.89 8.13
CA ARG A 52 -18.29 14.27 8.56
C ARG A 52 -19.47 14.87 7.80
N ASP A 53 -19.41 16.15 7.45
CA ASP A 53 -20.50 16.90 6.81
C ASP A 53 -20.58 16.80 5.30
N ALA A 54 -19.52 16.37 4.62
CA ALA A 54 -19.52 16.25 3.16
C ALA A 54 -20.64 15.31 2.63
N LYS A 55 -21.03 14.29 3.40
CA LYS A 55 -22.08 13.24 3.19
C LYS A 55 -22.07 12.47 1.86
N PHE A 56 -21.55 13.04 0.78
CA PHE A 56 -21.45 12.48 -0.55
C PHE A 56 -20.02 12.66 -1.05
N GLY A 57 -19.43 11.59 -1.57
CA GLY A 57 -18.09 11.60 -2.12
C GLY A 57 -18.05 10.79 -3.41
N ILE A 58 -17.20 11.21 -4.34
CA ILE A 58 -16.88 10.46 -5.55
C ILE A 58 -15.47 9.92 -5.36
N TRP A 59 -15.29 8.62 -5.61
CA TRP A 59 -13.98 8.01 -5.65
C TRP A 59 -13.70 7.51 -7.06
N ALA A 60 -12.50 7.78 -7.54
CA ALA A 60 -12.00 7.30 -8.81
C ALA A 60 -10.73 6.49 -8.56
N HIS A 61 -10.74 5.24 -9.01
CA HIS A 61 -9.54 4.42 -9.09
C HIS A 61 -8.93 4.57 -10.47
N TRP A 62 -7.64 4.88 -10.53
CA TRP A 62 -6.90 4.92 -11.79
C TRP A 62 -5.54 4.25 -11.64
N GLY A 63 -5.22 3.35 -12.56
CA GLY A 63 -3.96 2.61 -12.60
C GLY A 63 -3.78 1.90 -13.94
N ALA A 64 -2.75 1.06 -14.06
CA ALA A 64 -2.44 0.33 -15.30
C ALA A 64 -3.62 -0.52 -15.83
N GLN A 65 -4.49 -0.99 -14.95
CA GLN A 65 -5.71 -1.75 -15.27
C GLN A 65 -6.79 -0.92 -16.00
N CYS A 66 -6.69 0.41 -15.98
CA CYS A 66 -7.63 1.32 -16.61
C CYS A 66 -7.21 1.72 -18.03
N GLN A 67 -6.12 1.14 -18.56
CA GLN A 67 -5.77 1.30 -19.96
C GLN A 67 -6.80 0.59 -20.84
N PRO A 68 -7.30 1.23 -21.90
CA PRO A 68 -8.14 0.55 -22.89
C PRO A 68 -7.34 -0.53 -23.62
N GLU A 69 -8.02 -1.61 -24.04
CA GLU A 69 -7.47 -2.51 -25.05
C GLU A 69 -7.30 -1.75 -26.38
N GLN A 70 -6.16 -2.00 -27.04
CA GLN A 70 -5.88 -1.51 -28.41
C GLN A 70 -6.52 -2.45 -29.43
#